data_AF-A0A2S1QA34-F1
#
_entry.id   AF-A0A2S1QA34-F1
#
_cell.length_a   1.000
_cell.length_b   1.000
_cell.length_c   1.000
_cell.angle_alpha   90.00
_cell.angle_beta   90.00
_cell.angle_gamma   90.00
#
_symmetry.space_group_name_H-M   'P 1'
#
loop_
_entity.id
_entity.type
_entity.pdbx_description
1 polymer ?
#
loop_
_entity_poly.entity_id
_entity_poly.type
_entity_poly.pdbx_seq_one_letter_code
_entity_poly.pdbx_strand_id
1 'polypeptide(L)'
;MKTINLKSEKQSINPLTTVGCKLFGHKYRITKRYESNLKEFECSQCKKQYTLDGYGHYTPLTPKLRRINEVYEEFYMRKLARTS
;
A
#
# COMPACT_ATOMS: atom_id res chain seq x y z
N MET A 1 22.71 6.76 3.05
CA MET A 1 21.78 6.10 2.11
C MET A 1 20.86 5.20 2.91
N LYS A 2 19.54 5.44 2.95
CA LYS A 2 18.60 4.55 3.66
C LYS A 2 18.57 3.21 2.90
N THR A 3 19.12 2.17 3.51
CA THR A 3 19.04 0.80 3.02
C THR A 3 17.60 0.33 3.10
N ILE A 4 16.95 0.13 1.95
CA ILE A 4 15.59 -0.39 1.89
C ILE A 4 15.61 -1.90 2.13
N ASN A 5 15.12 -2.33 3.29
CA ASN A 5 14.89 -3.73 3.60
C ASN A 5 13.66 -4.21 2.82
N LEU A 6 13.87 -4.71 1.60
CA LEU A 6 12.86 -5.44 0.83
C LEU A 6 12.65 -6.82 1.44
N LYS A 7 12.09 -6.89 2.66
CA LYS A 7 11.55 -8.16 3.18
C LYS A 7 10.34 -8.51 2.29
N SER A 8 10.59 -9.34 1.29
CA SER A 8 9.55 -10.06 0.57
C SER A 8 8.98 -11.10 1.55
N GLU A 9 8.01 -10.69 2.36
CA GLU A 9 7.25 -11.62 3.20
C GLU A 9 6.44 -12.52 2.27
N LYS A 10 6.82 -13.79 2.17
CA LYS A 10 6.01 -14.82 1.51
C LYS A 10 4.74 -15.03 2.34
N GLN A 11 3.66 -14.36 1.93
CA GLN A 11 2.36 -14.43 2.59
C GLN A 11 1.75 -15.82 2.38
N SER A 12 1.34 -16.49 3.45
CA SER A 12 0.60 -17.76 3.39
C SER A 12 -0.81 -17.50 2.86
N ILE A 13 -0.99 -17.67 1.56
CA ILE A 13 -2.28 -17.46 0.91
C ILE A 13 -3.06 -18.76 1.04
N ASN A 14 -4.09 -18.76 1.88
CA ASN A 14 -5.07 -19.85 1.87
C ASN A 14 -5.87 -19.74 0.57
N PRO A 15 -5.88 -20.76 -0.30
CA PRO A 15 -6.53 -20.68 -1.61
C PRO A 15 -8.04 -20.42 -1.49
N LEU A 16 -8.66 -20.94 -0.43
CA LEU A 16 -10.09 -20.76 -0.12
C LEU A 16 -10.46 -19.30 0.16
N THR A 17 -9.61 -18.55 0.88
CA THR A 17 -9.90 -17.14 1.20
C THR A 17 -9.71 -16.22 0.00
N THR A 18 -8.91 -16.63 -0.99
CA THR A 18 -8.71 -15.89 -2.24
C THR A 18 -9.94 -15.92 -3.13
N VAL A 19 -10.63 -17.07 -3.21
CA VAL A 19 -11.88 -17.21 -3.97
C VAL A 19 -13.00 -16.41 -3.29
N GLY A 20 -13.08 -16.45 -1.97
CA GLY A 20 -14.05 -15.67 -1.20
C GLY A 20 -13.95 -14.15 -1.44
N CYS A 21 -12.74 -13.60 -1.54
CA CYS A 21 -12.56 -12.18 -1.86
C CYS A 21 -13.09 -11.78 -3.25
N LYS A 22 -13.09 -12.71 -4.22
CA LYS A 22 -13.61 -12.43 -5.57
C LYS A 22 -15.13 -12.38 -5.60
N LEU A 23 -15.79 -13.09 -4.68
CA LEU A 23 -17.26 -13.19 -4.61
C LEU A 23 -17.88 -12.14 -3.66
N PHE A 24 -17.26 -11.91 -2.50
CA PHE A 24 -17.79 -11.01 -1.46
C PHE A 24 -17.09 -9.65 -1.42
N GLY A 25 -16.02 -9.46 -2.21
CA GLY A 25 -15.21 -8.25 -2.19
C GLY A 25 -14.08 -8.28 -1.16
N HIS A 26 -13.17 -7.32 -1.29
CA HIS A 26 -11.99 -7.21 -0.43
C HIS A 26 -12.31 -6.41 0.84
N LYS A 27 -12.06 -7.01 2.00
CA LYS A 27 -12.08 -6.28 3.29
C LYS A 27 -10.75 -5.58 3.52
N TYR A 28 -10.68 -4.31 3.12
CA TYR A 28 -9.49 -3.48 3.26
C TYR A 28 -9.26 -3.02 4.70
N ARG A 29 -8.03 -3.12 5.16
CA ARG A 29 -7.53 -2.56 6.42
C ARG A 29 -6.35 -1.66 6.11
N ILE A 30 -6.30 -0.46 6.67
CA ILE A 30 -5.17 0.45 6.48
C ILE A 30 -3.93 -0.16 7.14
N THR A 31 -2.85 -0.32 6.38
CA THR A 31 -1.55 -0.80 6.89
C THR A 31 -0.58 0.33 7.15
N LYS A 32 -0.59 1.34 6.27
CA LYS A 32 0.29 2.49 6.36
C LYS A 32 -0.47 3.75 5.95
N ARG A 33 -0.40 4.76 6.81
CA ARG A 33 -0.85 6.11 6.52
C ARG A 33 0.39 6.97 6.36
N TYR A 34 0.50 7.63 5.22
CA TYR A 34 1.53 8.64 4.99
C TYR A 34 1.04 9.98 5.54
N GLU A 35 1.97 10.92 5.74
CA GLU A 35 1.61 12.30 6.11
C GLU A 35 1.07 13.05 4.88
N SER A 36 1.48 12.62 3.68
CA SER A 36 0.71 12.92 2.47
C SER A 36 -0.66 12.22 2.46
N ASN A 37 -1.53 12.59 1.51
CA ASN A 37 -2.83 11.95 1.32
C ASN A 37 -2.78 10.48 0.83
N LEU A 38 -1.58 9.89 0.72
CA LEU A 38 -1.41 8.50 0.30
C LEU A 38 -1.70 7.52 1.44
N LYS A 39 -2.30 6.38 1.09
CA LYS A 39 -2.64 5.31 2.02
C LYS A 39 -2.33 3.96 1.40
N GLU A 40 -1.86 3.03 2.22
CA GLU A 40 -1.71 1.62 1.87
C GLU A 40 -2.72 0.80 2.67
N PHE A 41 -3.23 -0.23 2.01
CA PHE A 41 -4.27 -1.10 2.51
C PHE A 41 -3.84 -2.55 2.34
N GLU A 42 -4.33 -3.42 3.21
CA GLU A 42 -4.20 -4.87 3.11
C GLU A 42 -5.58 -5.50 3.24
N CYS A 43 -5.85 -6.49 2.40
CA CYS A 43 -7.04 -7.29 2.56
C CYS A 43 -6.88 -8.24 3.75
N SER A 44 -7.78 -8.21 4.72
CA SER A 44 -7.69 -9.08 5.91
C SER A 44 -7.83 -10.57 5.59
N GLN A 45 -8.38 -10.92 4.42
CA GLN A 45 -8.71 -12.30 4.04
C GLN A 45 -7.67 -12.92 3.09
N CYS A 46 -7.27 -12.19 2.04
CA CYS A 46 -6.29 -12.68 1.05
C CYS A 46 -4.89 -12.07 1.22
N LYS A 47 -4.71 -11.16 2.18
CA LYS A 47 -3.43 -10.50 2.50
C LYS A 47 -2.76 -9.71 1.39
N LYS A 48 -3.43 -9.57 0.25
CA LYS A 48 -3.00 -8.70 -0.85
C LYS A 48 -3.01 -7.24 -0.40
N GLN A 49 -2.00 -6.51 -0.84
CA GLN A 49 -1.83 -5.09 -0.55
C GLN A 49 -2.35 -4.23 -1.71
N TYR A 50 -2.90 -3.08 -1.36
CA TYR A 50 -3.54 -2.13 -2.26
C TYR A 50 -3.17 -0.69 -1.87
N THR A 51 -3.30 0.22 -2.81
CA THR A 51 -3.20 1.67 -2.59
C THR A 51 -4.30 2.36 -3.38
N LEU A 52 -4.40 3.69 -3.25
CA LEU A 52 -5.36 4.48 -4.04
C LEU A 52 -4.64 5.06 -5.26
N ASP A 53 -5.32 5.05 -6.40
CA ASP A 53 -4.90 5.83 -7.56
C ASP A 53 -5.23 7.33 -7.39
N GLY A 54 -4.90 8.13 -8.40
CA GLY A 54 -5.22 9.57 -8.40
C GLY A 54 -6.71 9.90 -8.49
N TYR A 55 -7.57 8.91 -8.77
CA TYR A 55 -9.02 9.05 -8.84
C TYR A 55 -9.72 8.47 -7.58
N GLY A 56 -8.96 7.87 -6.65
CA GLY A 56 -9.50 7.26 -5.43
C GLY A 56 -9.92 5.80 -5.56
N HIS A 57 -9.54 5.10 -6.63
CA HIS A 57 -9.81 3.67 -6.78
C HIS A 57 -8.71 2.82 -6.13
N TYR A 58 -9.11 1.67 -5.58
CA TYR A 58 -8.19 0.68 -5.05
C TYR A 58 -7.43 -0.02 -6.17
N THR A 59 -6.11 0.15 -6.19
CA THR A 59 -5.20 -0.50 -7.14
C THR A 59 -4.21 -1.40 -6.39
N PRO A 60 -3.79 -2.55 -6.94
CA PRO A 60 -2.82 -3.43 -6.30
C PRO A 60 -1.50 -2.70 -6.00
N LEU A 61 -1.00 -2.83 -4.76
CA LEU A 61 0.28 -2.25 -4.36
C LEU A 61 1.43 -3.10 -4.91
N THR A 62 1.90 -2.74 -6.10
CA THR A 62 3.09 -3.36 -6.68
C THR A 62 4.37 -2.83 -6.03
N PRO A 63 5.49 -3.57 -6.06
CA PRO A 63 6.77 -3.06 -5.57
C PRO A 63 7.20 -1.74 -6.20
N LYS A 64 6.85 -1.54 -7.48
CA LYS A 64 7.07 -0.28 -8.21
C LYS A 64 6.24 0.87 -7.65
N LEU A 65 4.94 0.66 -7.44
CA LEU A 65 4.05 1.67 -6.87
C LEU A 65 4.43 2.01 -5.44
N ARG A 66 4.84 1.03 -4.63
CA ARG A 66 5.34 1.28 -3.28
C ARG A 66 6.53 2.24 -3.30
N ARG A 67 7.48 2.02 -4.21
CA ARG A 67 8.64 2.92 -4.37
C ARG A 67 8.22 4.34 -4.76
N ILE A 68 7.24 4.46 -5.66
CA ILE A 68 6.70 5.77 -6.07
C ILE A 68 6.09 6.49 -4.86
N ASN A 69 5.27 5.79 -4.06
CA ASN A 69 4.65 6.35 -2.87
C ASN A 69 5.69 6.80 -1.82
N GLU A 70 6.74 6.01 -1.60
CA GLU A 70 7.83 6.37 -0.69
C GLU A 70 8.59 7.62 -1.16
N VAL A 71 8.95 7.69 -2.45
CA VAL A 71 9.65 8.85 -3.01
C VAL A 71 8.76 10.10 -2.99
N TYR A 72 7.47 9.94 -3.27
CA TYR A 72 6.49 11.02 -3.19
C TYR A 72 6.39 11.57 -1.77
N GLU A 73 6.32 10.70 -0.77
CA GLU A 73 6.29 11.11 0.64
C GLU A 73 7.55 11.88 1.02
N GLU A 74 8.73 11.39 0.64
CA GLU A 74 9.98 12.09 0.95
C GLU A 74 10.02 13.49 0.33
N PHE A 75 9.52 13.63 -0.90
CA PHE A 75 9.43 14.93 -1.57
C PHE A 75 8.43 15.86 -0.86
N TYR A 76 7.26 15.33 -0.49
CA TYR A 76 6.22 16.05 0.22
C TYR A 76 6.73 16.55 1.58
N MET A 77 7.40 15.70 2.36
CA MET A 77 8.06 16.08 3.62
C MET A 77 9.14 17.14 3.44
N ARG A 78 9.99 17.01 2.42
CA ARG A 78 11.01 18.01 2.11
C ARG A 78 10.40 19.37 1.75
N LYS A 79 9.27 19.39 1.05
CA LYS A 79 8.54 20.61 0.72
C LYS A 79 7.90 21.22 1.98
N LEU A 80 7.25 20.40 2.80
CA LEU A 80 6.60 20.84 4.03
C LEU A 80 7.61 21.49 4.98
N ALA A 81 8.77 20.87 5.19
CA ALA A 81 9.84 21.40 6.05
C ALA A 81 10.45 22.74 5.58
N ARG A 82 10.23 23.14 4.31
CA ARG A 82 10.65 24.46 3.80
C ARG A 82 9.57 25.53 3.95
N THR A 83 8.33 25.10 4.13
CA THR A 83 7.16 25.98 4.19
C THR A 83 6.67 26.18 5.62
N SER A 84 7.06 25.28 6.53
CA SER A 84 6.82 25.36 7.98
C SER A 84 7.73 26.35 8.67
#